data_AF-A0A7K4EW16-F1
#
_entry.id   AF-A0A7K4EW16-F1
#
_cell.length_a   1.000
_cell.length_b   1.000
_cell.length_c   1.000
_cell.angle_alpha   90.00
_cell.angle_beta   90.00
_cell.angle_gamma   90.00
#
_symmetry.space_group_name_H-M   'P 1'
#
loop_
_entity.id
_entity.type
_entity.pdbx_description
1 polymer ?
#
loop_
_entity_poly.entity_id
_entity_poly.type
_entity_poly.pdbx_seq_one_letter_code
_entity_poly.pdbx_strand_id
1 'polypeptide(L)' 'GSMSLEDDLNDYVAEGVEAMVPYKGTVTDILKQLTGGVRSGLSYCGAHTIPQMQENAEFIKMSRAGFAESQPHDVSLM' A
#
# COMPACT_ATOMS: atom_id res chain seq x y z
N GLY A 1 -20.94 7.99 44.29
CA GLY A 1 -21.75 8.25 43.09
C GLY A 1 -21.40 7.21 42.08
N SER A 2 -22.37 6.41 41.66
CA SER A 2 -22.23 5.39 40.63
C SER A 2 -21.99 6.06 39.28
N MET A 3 -20.80 5.89 38.70
CA MET A 3 -20.60 6.15 37.28
C MET A 3 -21.34 5.04 36.51
N SER A 4 -22.41 5.40 35.80
CA SER A 4 -23.10 4.53 34.85
C SER A 4 -22.15 4.22 33.69
N LEU A 5 -21.71 2.96 33.59
CA LEU A 5 -20.93 2.44 32.45
C LEU A 5 -21.71 2.47 31.12
N GLU A 6 -22.96 2.90 31.14
CA GLU A 6 -23.92 2.87 30.03
C GLU A 6 -23.79 4.11 29.12
N ASP A 7 -23.18 5.20 29.60
CA ASP A 7 -23.14 6.49 28.89
C ASP A 7 -21.92 6.69 27.95
N ASP A 8 -21.03 5.71 27.78
CA ASP A 8 -19.71 5.97 27.15
C ASP A 8 -19.36 5.05 25.96
N LEU A 9 -20.28 4.19 25.49
CA LEU A 9 -20.04 3.32 24.32
C LEU A 9 -20.85 3.71 23.07
N ASN A 10 -21.99 4.38 23.25
CA ASN A 10 -22.84 4.82 22.13
C ASN A 10 -22.36 6.12 21.46
N ASP A 11 -21.47 6.86 22.10
CA ASP A 11 -20.86 8.09 21.55
C ASP A 11 -19.61 7.81 20.67
N TYR A 12 -19.18 6.55 20.58
CA TYR A 12 -18.03 6.16 19.76
C TYR A 12 -18.49 5.67 18.38
N VAL A 13 -18.01 6.37 17.34
CA VAL A 13 -18.24 5.99 15.95
C VAL A 13 -17.17 4.99 15.53
N ALA A 14 -17.57 3.91 14.85
CA ALA A 14 -16.63 2.96 14.29
C ALA A 14 -15.82 3.62 13.14
N GLU A 15 -14.50 3.68 13.30
CA GLU A 15 -13.55 4.21 12.29
C GLU A 15 -13.04 3.13 11.31
N GLY A 16 -13.38 1.86 11.56
CA GLY A 16 -12.91 0.71 10.79
C GLY A 16 -14.06 -0.14 10.25
N VAL A 17 -13.75 -0.94 9.23
CA VAL A 17 -14.64 -1.95 8.66
C VAL A 17 -14.02 -3.35 8.78
N GLU A 18 -14.85 -4.35 9.02
CA GLU A 18 -14.42 -5.76 9.02
C GLU A 18 -14.50 -6.33 7.61
N ALA A 19 -13.43 -7.00 7.17
CA ALA A 19 -13.40 -7.69 5.89
C ALA A 19 -12.44 -8.88 5.91
N MET A 20 -12.77 -9.92 5.15
CA MET A 20 -11.89 -11.07 4.94
C MET A 20 -11.03 -10.84 3.70
N VAL A 21 -9.77 -11.30 3.75
CA VAL A 21 -8.86 -11.30 2.60
C VAL A 21 -8.44 -12.74 2.26
N PRO A 22 -8.16 -13.04 0.97
CA PRO A 22 -7.67 -14.35 0.57
C PRO A 22 -6.36 -14.72 1.27
N TYR A 23 -6.14 -16.02 1.50
CA TYR A 23 -4.86 -16.52 1.96
C TYR A 23 -3.76 -16.26 0.92
N LYS A 24 -2.65 -15.64 1.34
CA LYS A 24 -1.58 -15.16 0.45
C LYS A 24 -0.29 -16.01 0.50
N GLY A 25 -0.30 -17.14 1.20
CA GLY A 25 0.89 -17.96 1.39
C GLY A 25 1.76 -17.51 2.56
N THR A 26 3.06 -17.82 2.50
CA THR A 26 3.98 -17.54 3.60
C THR A 26 4.39 -16.06 3.62
N VAL A 27 4.67 -15.55 4.82
CA VAL A 27 5.21 -14.18 4.99
C VAL A 27 6.51 -14.01 4.22
N THR A 28 7.36 -15.05 4.17
CA THR A 28 8.63 -15.02 3.44
C THR A 28 8.43 -14.76 1.95
N ASP A 29 7.42 -15.36 1.32
CA ASP A 29 7.18 -15.18 -0.12
C ASP A 29 6.65 -13.78 -0.45
N ILE A 30 5.78 -13.25 0.41
CA ILE A 30 5.29 -11.86 0.31
C ILE A 30 6.46 -10.88 0.44
N LEU A 31 7.33 -11.07 1.44
CA LEU A 31 8.50 -10.21 1.65
C LEU A 31 9.48 -10.27 0.47
N LYS A 32 9.69 -11.44 -0.14
CA LYS A 32 10.53 -11.55 -1.35
C LYS A 32 9.96 -10.71 -2.49
N GLN A 33 8.65 -10.74 -2.73
CA GLN A 33 8.02 -9.93 -3.79
C GLN A 33 8.12 -8.42 -3.49
N LEU A 34 7.78 -8.01 -2.27
CA LEU A 34 7.84 -6.60 -1.87
C LEU A 34 9.27 -6.05 -1.94
N THR A 35 10.24 -6.78 -1.39
CA THR A 35 11.66 -6.37 -1.44
C THR A 35 12.23 -6.41 -2.86
N GLY A 36 11.77 -7.34 -3.71
CA GLY A 36 12.08 -7.35 -5.14
C GLY A 36 11.62 -6.06 -5.83
N GLY A 37 10.35 -5.67 -5.62
CA GLY A 37 9.80 -4.42 -6.16
C GLY A 37 10.55 -3.17 -5.68
N VAL A 38 10.88 -3.10 -4.38
CA VAL A 38 11.69 -1.99 -3.83
C VAL A 38 13.06 -1.92 -4.51
N ARG A 39 13.76 -3.03 -4.68
CA ARG A 39 15.07 -3.06 -5.34
C ARG A 39 15.00 -2.62 -6.80
N SER A 40 13.97 -3.02 -7.54
CA SER A 40 13.73 -2.51 -8.89
C SER A 40 13.52 -1.00 -8.89
N GLY A 41 12.71 -0.47 -7.96
CA GLY A 41 12.49 0.97 -7.80
C GLY A 41 13.77 1.75 -7.50
N LEU A 42 14.62 1.24 -6.59
CA LEU A 42 15.94 1.83 -6.31
C LEU A 42 16.77 1.97 -7.59
N SER A 43 16.79 0.94 -8.44
CA SER A 43 17.54 0.96 -9.69
C SER A 43 17.03 2.01 -10.69
N TYR A 44 15.71 2.20 -10.79
CA TYR A 44 15.12 3.23 -11.65
C TYR A 44 15.44 4.65 -11.18
N CYS A 45 15.59 4.85 -9.87
CA CYS A 45 16.04 6.11 -9.27
C CYS A 45 17.58 6.27 -9.26
N GLY A 46 18.33 5.37 -9.88
CA GLY A 46 19.80 5.41 -9.87
C GLY A 46 20.42 5.29 -8.48
N ALA A 47 19.78 4.53 -7.58
CA ALA A 47 20.17 4.40 -6.18
C ALA A 47 20.54 2.96 -5.81
N HIS A 48 21.48 2.81 -4.87
CA HIS A 48 21.85 1.52 -4.28
C HIS A 48 21.36 1.38 -2.84
N THR A 49 20.88 2.46 -2.24
CA THR A 49 20.41 2.52 -0.85
C THR A 49 19.14 3.36 -0.74
N ILE A 50 18.40 3.19 0.35
CA ILE A 50 17.18 3.98 0.62
C ILE A 50 17.50 5.49 0.70
N PRO A 51 18.54 5.96 1.41
CA PRO A 51 18.86 7.40 1.44
C PRO A 51 19.18 7.97 0.05
N GLN A 52 19.96 7.25 -0.77
CA GLN A 52 20.24 7.68 -2.14
C GLN A 52 18.96 7.78 -2.98
N MET A 53 18.02 6.85 -2.84
CA MET A 53 16.74 6.94 -3.54
C MET A 53 15.94 8.16 -3.07
N GLN A 54 15.91 8.43 -1.77
CA GLN A 54 15.20 9.59 -1.23
C GLN A 54 15.81 10.92 -1.71
N GLU A 55 17.13 10.96 -1.94
CA GLU A 55 17.83 12.11 -2.51
C GLU A 55 17.63 12.25 -4.03
N ASN A 56 17.68 11.14 -4.76
CA ASN A 56 17.66 11.14 -6.23
C ASN A 56 16.26 11.13 -6.85
N ALA A 57 15.25 10.63 -6.14
CA ALA A 57 13.94 10.38 -6.73
C ALA A 57 13.19 11.68 -7.04
N GLU A 58 12.71 11.78 -8.28
CA GLU A 58 11.81 12.84 -8.72
C GLU A 58 10.41 12.30 -8.96
N PHE A 59 9.40 13.08 -8.59
CA PHE A 59 7.99 12.70 -8.75
C PHE A 59 7.32 13.59 -9.79
N ILE A 60 6.45 12.98 -10.59
CA ILE A 60 5.59 13.68 -11.54
C ILE A 60 4.12 13.43 -11.21
N LYS A 61 3.30 14.49 -11.30
CA LYS A 61 1.85 14.36 -11.13
C LYS A 61 1.23 13.75 -12.39
N MET A 62 0.35 12.77 -12.19
CA MET A 62 -0.36 12.08 -13.24
C MET A 62 -1.85 12.46 -13.29
N SER A 63 -2.44 12.44 -14.48
CA SER A 63 -3.89 12.54 -14.65
C SER A 63 -4.56 11.19 -14.37
N ARG A 64 -5.90 11.18 -14.26
CA ARG A 64 -6.66 9.92 -14.16
C ARG A 64 -6.42 8.98 -15.35
N ALA A 65 -6.29 9.54 -16.56
CA ALA A 65 -5.98 8.75 -17.75
C ALA A 65 -4.59 8.12 -17.65
N GLY A 66 -3.58 8.88 -17.21
CA GLY A 66 -2.24 8.33 -16.96
C GLY A 66 -2.22 7.22 -15.91
N PHE A 67 -3.15 7.25 -14.95
CA PHE A 67 -3.26 6.18 -13.94
C PHE A 67 -3.84 4.90 -14.52
N ALA A 68 -4.87 5.01 -15.36
CA ALA A 68 -5.39 3.86 -16.09
C ALA A 68 -4.29 3.26 -17.00
N GLU A 69 -3.54 4.09 -17.71
CA GLU A 69 -2.43 3.68 -18.57
C GLU A 69 -1.31 2.95 -17.80
N SER A 70 -1.08 3.31 -16.54
CA SER A 70 0.00 2.70 -15.73
C SER A 70 -0.30 1.28 -15.27
N GLN A 71 -1.57 0.84 -15.33
CA GLN A 71 -1.98 -0.51 -15.01
C GLN A 71 -1.99 -1.37 -16.29
N PRO A 72 -1.86 -2.70 -16.19
CA PRO A 72 -2.12 -3.57 -17.33
C PRO A 72 -3.53 -3.29 -17.89
N HIS A 73 -3.62 -2.91 -19.15
CA HIS A 73 -4.85 -2.61 -19.87
C HIS A 73 -4.77 -3.14 -21.31
N ASP A 74 -5.92 -3.27 -21.97
CA ASP A 74 -6.06 -3.74 -23.36
C ASP A 74 -5.42 -5.12 -23.64
N VAL A 75 -5.35 -5.97 -22.63
CA VAL A 75 -4.89 -7.36 -22.72
C VAL A 75 -5.93 -8.33 -22.15
N SER A 76 -6.12 -9.47 -22.81
CA SER A 76 -6.91 -10.57 -22.25
C SER A 76 -6.03 -11.37 -21.30
N LEU A 77 -6.35 -11.34 -20.01
CA LEU A 77 -5.78 -12.24 -19.03
C LEU A 77 -6.33 -13.65 -19.31
N MET A 78 -5.45 -14.55 -19.74
CA MET A 78 -5.75 -15.97 -19.93
C MET A 78 -5.64 -16.73 -18.61
#